data_AF-A0A920DM09-F1
#
_entry.id   AF-A0A920DM09-F1
#
_cell.length_a   1.000
_cell.length_b   1.000
_cell.length_c   1.000
_cell.angle_alpha   90.00
_cell.angle_beta   90.00
_cell.angle_gamma   90.00
#
_symmetry.space_group_name_H-M   'P 1'
#
loop_
_entity.id
_entity.type
_entity.pdbx_description
1 polymer ?
#
loop_
_entity_poly.entity_id
_entity_poly.type
_entity_poly.pdbx_seq_one_letter_code
_entity_poly.pdbx_strand_id
1 'polypeptide(L)'
;MKSYSSNLFGAQALILILIMLSTLKIQAFDINRFDQSNAFALGEDLVAMPFGMQLLEANNAKANELIIGIHGGNSEGYEWIYPLWQLNQDSNQVFFYRWNDKRCANANNAELVNQ
;
A
#
# COMPACT_ATOMS: atom_id res chain seq x y z
N MET A 1 24.28 -42.36 13.40
CA MET A 1 23.44 -41.38 14.13
C MET A 1 23.59 -39.91 13.68
N LYS A 2 24.75 -39.43 13.22
CA LYS A 2 24.91 -38.00 12.84
C LYS A 2 24.07 -37.56 11.61
N SER A 3 23.93 -38.44 10.60
CA SER A 3 23.22 -38.14 9.34
C SER A 3 21.70 -37.90 9.49
N TYR A 4 21.04 -38.59 10.43
CA TYR A 4 19.60 -38.38 10.68
C TYR A 4 19.30 -37.01 11.29
N SER A 5 20.19 -36.48 12.12
CA SER A 5 19.98 -35.18 12.80
C SER A 5 20.05 -33.99 11.84
N SER A 6 20.99 -34.00 10.89
CA SER A 6 21.16 -32.90 9.91
C SER A 6 19.96 -32.80 8.96
N ASN A 7 19.39 -33.93 8.56
CA ASN A 7 18.19 -33.97 7.71
C ASN A 7 16.94 -33.46 8.44
N LEU A 8 16.87 -33.69 9.77
CA LEU A 8 15.77 -33.20 10.61
C LEU A 8 15.84 -31.67 10.81
N PHE A 9 17.03 -31.12 11.06
CA PHE A 9 17.22 -29.66 11.14
C PHE A 9 16.94 -28.95 9.81
N GLY A 10 17.35 -29.55 8.68
CA GLY A 10 17.04 -29.02 7.35
C GLY A 10 15.54 -29.00 7.05
N ALA A 11 14.82 -30.07 7.40
CA ALA A 11 13.37 -30.14 7.23
C ALA A 11 12.62 -29.10 8.08
N GLN A 12 13.05 -28.87 9.33
CA GLN A 12 12.47 -27.86 10.21
C GLN A 12 12.67 -26.43 9.69
N ALA A 13 13.87 -26.11 9.21
CA ALA A 13 14.15 -24.81 8.60
C ALA A 13 13.29 -24.57 7.35
N LEU A 14 13.10 -25.60 6.52
CA LEU A 14 12.25 -25.52 5.32
C LEU A 14 10.78 -25.27 5.67
N ILE A 15 10.25 -25.94 6.69
CA ILE A 15 8.87 -25.74 7.18
C ILE A 15 8.68 -24.31 7.70
N LEU A 16 9.64 -23.78 8.48
CA LEU A 16 9.63 -22.41 8.96
C LEU A 16 9.65 -21.39 7.81
N ILE A 17 10.46 -21.61 6.77
CA ILE A 17 10.50 -20.78 5.57
C ILE A 17 9.14 -20.83 4.85
N LEU A 18 8.53 -22.01 4.68
CA LEU A 18 7.22 -22.16 4.04
C LEU A 18 6.09 -21.46 4.82
N ILE A 19 6.15 -21.48 6.15
CA ILE A 19 5.20 -20.74 7.01
C ILE A 19 5.42 -19.21 6.89
N MET A 20 6.66 -18.75 6.78
CA MET A 20 6.96 -17.33 6.57
C MET A 20 6.58 -16.85 5.15
N LEU A 21 6.64 -17.71 4.13
CA LEU A 21 6.18 -17.38 2.79
C LEU A 21 4.65 -17.37 2.67
N SER A 22 3.94 -18.21 3.44
CA SER A 22 2.47 -18.27 3.37
C SER A 22 1.78 -17.07 4.02
N THR A 23 2.47 -16.33 4.89
CA THR A 23 2.00 -15.06 5.44
C THR A 23 2.27 -13.87 4.52
N LEU A 24 3.07 -14.05 3.46
CA LEU A 24 3.35 -13.01 2.47
C LEU A 24 2.15 -12.84 1.52
N LYS A 25 1.08 -12.24 2.02
CA LYS A 25 -0.02 -11.76 1.18
C LYS A 25 0.47 -10.52 0.42
N ILE A 26 1.12 -10.71 -0.72
CA ILE A 26 1.29 -9.61 -1.69
C ILE A 26 0.02 -9.58 -2.55
N GLN A 27 -1.06 -9.01 -2.02
CA GLN A 27 -2.05 -8.45 -2.92
C GLN A 27 -1.50 -7.09 -3.33
N ALA A 28 -0.97 -7.02 -4.55
CA ALA A 28 -0.75 -5.73 -5.18
C ALA A 28 -2.12 -5.06 -5.27
N PHE A 29 -2.27 -3.96 -4.56
CA PHE A 29 -3.44 -3.12 -4.69
C PHE A 29 -3.46 -2.61 -6.13
N ASP A 30 -4.54 -2.92 -6.85
CA ASP A 30 -4.70 -2.59 -8.26
C ASP A 30 -6.07 -1.94 -8.43
N ILE A 31 -6.05 -0.65 -8.75
CA ILE A 31 -7.23 0.19 -8.91
C ILE A 31 -8.19 -0.33 -9.99
N ASN A 32 -7.69 -1.07 -10.97
CA ASN A 32 -8.51 -1.68 -12.03
C ASN A 32 -9.29 -2.90 -11.54
N ARG A 33 -8.97 -3.43 -10.36
CA ARG A 33 -9.61 -4.59 -9.75
C ARG A 33 -10.58 -4.22 -8.62
N PHE A 34 -10.85 -2.94 -8.42
CA PHE A 34 -11.79 -2.48 -7.42
C PHE A 34 -13.18 -3.07 -7.69
N ASP A 35 -13.65 -3.85 -6.72
CA ASP A 35 -15.05 -4.22 -6.64
C ASP A 35 -15.89 -2.95 -6.39
N GLN A 36 -16.53 -2.46 -7.44
CA GLN A 36 -17.37 -1.26 -7.41
C GLN A 36 -18.57 -1.39 -6.46
N SER A 37 -18.87 -2.60 -5.97
CA SER A 37 -19.96 -2.84 -5.02
C SER A 37 -19.55 -2.69 -3.55
N ASN A 38 -18.26 -2.59 -3.23
CA ASN A 38 -17.79 -2.53 -1.85
C ASN A 38 -16.62 -1.55 -1.64
N ALA A 39 -16.92 -0.25 -1.80
CA ALA A 39 -15.97 0.82 -1.54
C ALA A 39 -15.46 0.85 -0.08
N PHE A 40 -16.25 0.36 0.89
CA PHE A 40 -15.86 0.33 2.30
C PHE A 40 -14.67 -0.60 2.56
N ALA A 41 -14.73 -1.84 2.09
CA ALA A 41 -13.62 -2.79 2.25
C ALA A 41 -12.35 -2.32 1.54
N LEU A 42 -12.48 -1.75 0.33
CA LEU A 42 -11.35 -1.18 -0.39
C LEU A 42 -10.76 0.05 0.32
N GLY A 43 -11.63 0.85 0.94
CA GLY A 43 -11.23 1.97 1.80
C GLY A 43 -10.37 1.51 2.97
N GLU A 44 -10.82 0.46 3.68
CA GLU A 44 -10.07 -0.18 4.78
C GLU A 44 -8.67 -0.63 4.32
N ASP A 45 -8.58 -1.29 3.16
CA ASP A 45 -7.30 -1.71 2.58
C ASP A 45 -6.40 -0.50 2.24
N LEU A 46 -6.98 0.56 1.69
CA LEU A 46 -6.27 1.78 1.31
C LEU A 46 -5.68 2.50 2.54
N VAL A 47 -6.43 2.55 3.65
CA VAL A 47 -5.96 3.15 4.92
C VAL A 47 -5.05 2.23 5.74
N ALA A 48 -5.04 0.92 5.46
CA ALA A 48 -4.13 -0.03 6.05
C ALA A 48 -2.70 0.04 5.47
N MET A 49 -2.52 0.73 4.33
CA MET A 49 -1.20 0.91 3.73
C MET A 49 -0.23 1.68 4.65
N PRO A 50 1.10 1.45 4.51
CA PRO A 50 2.09 2.22 5.25
C PRO A 50 1.98 3.72 4.95
N PHE A 51 2.29 4.55 5.95
CA PHE A 51 2.40 6.00 5.76
C PHE A 51 3.38 6.34 4.64
N GLY A 52 3.03 7.34 3.81
CA GLY A 52 3.82 7.76 2.66
C GLY A 52 3.13 7.51 1.31
N MET A 53 3.90 7.60 0.24
CA MET A 53 3.41 7.48 -1.14
C MET A 53 3.31 6.00 -1.56
N GLN A 54 2.13 5.60 -2.02
CA GLN A 54 1.80 4.26 -2.46
C GLN A 54 1.32 4.28 -3.90
N LEU A 55 1.91 3.44 -4.75
CA LEU A 55 1.44 3.25 -6.13
C LEU A 55 0.26 2.27 -6.10
N LEU A 56 -0.85 2.62 -6.76
CA LEU A 56 -2.11 1.87 -6.68
C LEU A 56 -2.38 0.95 -7.89
N GLU A 57 -1.38 0.77 -8.75
CA GLU A 57 -1.50 -0.01 -9.98
C GLU A 57 -0.11 -0.42 -10.50
N ALA A 58 -0.05 -1.06 -11.67
CA ALA A 58 1.22 -1.37 -12.31
C ALA A 58 1.96 -0.10 -12.75
N ASN A 59 3.27 -0.07 -12.53
CA ASN A 59 4.11 1.05 -12.95
C ASN A 59 4.06 1.23 -14.48
N ASN A 60 3.74 2.44 -14.93
CA ASN A 60 3.62 2.87 -16.31
C ASN A 60 4.69 3.94 -16.61
N ALA A 61 5.82 3.51 -17.17
CA ALA A 61 6.91 4.40 -17.55
C ALA A 61 6.56 5.41 -18.67
N LYS A 62 5.38 5.29 -19.30
CA LYS A 62 4.89 6.22 -20.32
C LYS A 62 3.91 7.25 -19.76
N ALA A 63 3.52 7.14 -18.49
CA ALA A 63 2.63 8.11 -17.86
C ALA A 63 3.26 9.50 -17.91
N ASN A 64 2.46 10.50 -18.27
CA ASN A 64 2.88 11.90 -18.36
C ASN A 64 2.22 12.79 -17.29
N GLU A 65 1.35 12.21 -16.47
CA GLU A 65 0.62 12.85 -15.39
C GLU A 65 0.61 11.94 -14.15
N LEU A 66 0.70 12.55 -12.97
CA LEU A 66 0.55 11.87 -11.69
C LEU A 66 -0.74 12.34 -11.02
N ILE A 67 -1.61 11.40 -10.66
CA ILE A 67 -2.77 11.65 -9.80
C ILE A 67 -2.40 11.19 -8.39
N ILE A 68 -2.47 12.10 -7.41
CA ILE A 68 -2.12 11.77 -6.02
C ILE A 68 -3.33 12.07 -5.13
N GLY A 69 -3.99 11.03 -4.62
CA GLY A 69 -4.98 11.15 -3.56
C GLY A 69 -4.29 11.32 -2.21
N ILE A 70 -4.56 12.41 -1.49
CA ILE A 70 -3.93 12.69 -0.20
C ILE A 70 -4.92 12.37 0.91
N HIS A 71 -4.61 11.33 1.70
CA HIS A 71 -5.42 10.94 2.85
C HIS A 71 -5.61 12.13 3.82
N GLY A 72 -6.87 12.41 4.16
CA GLY A 72 -7.24 13.46 5.10
C GLY A 72 -7.36 12.91 6.53
N GLY A 73 -7.30 13.80 7.53
CA GLY A 73 -7.39 13.37 8.92
C GLY A 73 -8.71 12.66 9.25
N ASN A 74 -8.61 11.50 9.92
CA ASN A 74 -9.73 10.62 10.26
C ASN A 74 -10.55 10.09 9.07
N SER A 75 -10.10 10.24 7.82
CA SER A 75 -10.84 9.65 6.69
C SER A 75 -10.68 8.14 6.67
N GLU A 76 -11.74 7.42 6.33
CA GLU A 76 -11.81 5.96 6.41
C GLU A 76 -11.32 5.27 5.13
N GLY A 77 -11.03 6.05 4.07
CA GLY A 77 -10.42 5.60 2.83
C GLY A 77 -11.40 5.44 1.69
N TYR A 78 -12.65 5.05 1.98
CA TYR A 78 -13.67 4.83 0.95
C TYR A 78 -14.02 6.10 0.19
N GLU A 79 -13.79 7.28 0.79
CA GLU A 79 -13.99 8.59 0.14
C GLU A 79 -13.09 8.77 -1.09
N TRP A 80 -11.98 8.03 -1.14
CA TRP A 80 -10.99 8.09 -2.22
C TRP A 80 -11.20 7.04 -3.31
N ILE A 81 -11.95 5.98 -3.03
CA ILE A 81 -12.07 4.84 -3.95
C ILE A 81 -12.69 5.25 -5.29
N TYR A 82 -13.86 5.89 -5.26
CA TYR A 82 -14.55 6.30 -6.49
C TYR A 82 -13.79 7.40 -7.26
N PRO A 83 -13.31 8.49 -6.65
CA PRO A 83 -12.54 9.52 -7.37
C PRO A 83 -11.26 8.98 -8.00
N LEU A 84 -10.46 8.20 -7.27
CA LEU A 84 -9.20 7.66 -7.80
C LEU A 84 -9.48 6.71 -8.96
N TRP A 85 -10.52 5.88 -8.85
CA TRP A 85 -10.92 4.99 -9.93
C TRP A 85 -11.35 5.77 -11.19
N GLN A 86 -12.17 6.80 -11.02
CA GLN A 86 -12.68 7.60 -12.14
C GLN A 86 -11.58 8.41 -12.84
N LEU A 87 -10.55 8.81 -12.09
CA LEU A 87 -9.39 9.55 -12.59
C LEU A 87 -8.30 8.65 -13.19
N ASN A 88 -8.37 7.33 -12.98
CA ASN A 88 -7.39 6.42 -13.56
C ASN A 88 -7.52 6.37 -15.08
N GLN A 89 -6.43 6.67 -15.80
CA GLN A 89 -6.38 6.68 -17.26
C GLN A 89 -5.03 6.13 -17.74
N ASP A 90 -4.98 5.53 -18.92
CA ASP A 90 -3.74 4.95 -19.49
C ASP A 90 -2.57 5.96 -19.62
N SER A 91 -2.87 7.26 -19.66
CA SER A 91 -1.87 8.34 -19.75
C SER A 91 -1.31 8.79 -18.40
N ASN A 92 -1.94 8.41 -17.28
CA ASN A 92 -1.52 8.85 -15.95
C ASN A 92 -1.08 7.67 -15.07
N GLN A 93 -0.64 8.01 -13.87
CA GLN A 93 -0.29 7.07 -12.82
C GLN A 93 -0.93 7.52 -11.51
N VAL A 94 -1.66 6.61 -10.87
CA VAL A 94 -2.41 6.90 -9.65
C VAL A 94 -1.65 6.46 -8.39
N PHE A 95 -1.50 7.42 -7.48
CA PHE A 95 -0.90 7.23 -6.17
C PHE A 95 -1.87 7.60 -5.06
N PHE A 96 -1.67 6.99 -3.90
CA PHE A 96 -2.26 7.41 -2.63
C PHE A 96 -1.17 7.80 -1.65
N TYR A 97 -1.27 9.00 -1.08
CA TYR A 97 -0.41 9.44 -0.01
C TYR A 97 -1.12 9.25 1.33
N ARG A 98 -0.67 8.24 2.08
CA ARG A 98 -1.16 7.94 3.42
C ARG A 98 -0.49 8.89 4.43
N TRP A 99 -1.16 9.99 4.74
CA TRP A 99 -0.69 10.94 5.74
C TRP A 99 -0.83 10.36 7.17
N ASN A 100 0.18 10.63 8.01
CA ASN A 100 0.08 10.36 9.45
C ASN A 100 -0.67 11.50 10.14
N ASP A 101 -1.99 11.39 10.13
CA ASP A 101 -2.94 12.35 10.72
C ASP A 101 -2.90 12.44 12.26
N LYS A 102 -2.19 11.51 12.92
CA LYS A 102 -1.88 11.61 14.37
C LYS A 102 -0.81 12.66 14.67
N ARG A 103 -0.15 13.20 13.65
CA ARG A 103 0.83 14.28 13.77
C ARG A 103 0.25 15.57 13.19
N CYS A 104 0.48 16.69 13.87
CA CYS A 104 0.18 17.99 13.29
C CYS A 104 0.95 18.16 11.98
N ALA A 105 0.28 18.59 10.91
CA ALA A 105 0.87 18.78 9.58
C ALA A 105 2.12 19.67 9.59
N ASN A 106 2.25 20.54 10.61
CA ASN A 106 3.29 21.56 10.72
C ASN A 106 4.29 21.33 11.86
N ALA A 107 4.32 20.17 12.52
CA ALA A 107 5.21 19.95 13.67
C ALA A 107 6.71 20.19 13.34
N ASN A 108 7.10 20.08 12.06
CA ASN A 108 8.47 20.33 11.58
C ASN A 108 8.59 21.54 10.64
N ASN A 109 7.51 22.30 10.40
CA ASN A 109 7.51 23.36 9.37
C ASN A 109 8.14 24.68 9.87
N ALA A 110 8.49 24.76 11.16
CA ALA A 110 9.22 25.91 11.71
C ALA A 110 10.60 26.12 11.03
N GLU A 111 11.20 25.07 10.47
CA GLU A 111 12.45 25.17 9.70
C GLU A 111 12.25 25.63 8.24
N LEU A 112 11.03 25.49 7.68
CA LEU A 112 10.74 25.87 6.28
C LEU A 112 10.35 27.34 6.12
N VAL A 113 9.95 28.02 7.20
CA VAL A 113 9.58 29.45 7.18
C VAL A 113 10.81 30.37 7.20
N ASN A 114 12.02 29.83 7.41
CA ASN A 114 13.27 30.59 7.51
C ASN A 114 14.32 30.20 6.45
N GLN A 115 13.91 29.61 5.32
CA GLN A 115 14.78 29.39 4.15
C GLN A 115 14.44 30.35 3.01
#